data_AF-A0A1T5D161-F1
#
_entry.id   AF-A0A1T5D161-F1
#
_cell.length_a   1.000
_cell.length_b   1.000
_cell.length_c   1.000
_cell.angle_alpha   90.00
_cell.angle_beta   90.00
_cell.angle_gamma   90.00
#
_symmetry.space_group_name_H-M   'P 1'
#
loop_
_entity.id
_entity.type
_entity.pdbx_description
1 polymer ?
#
loop_
_entity_poly.entity_id
_entity_poly.type
_entity_poly.pdbx_seq_one_letter_code
_entity_poly.pdbx_strand_id
1 'polypeptide(L)'
;MLAKTFAGILLGLPLTLALISVVIWIWPGSSEAVTLPVMMAFFPLWIGIMGATYMFRSGPRAWAWLAVANLSAFAALWVAKHTLPGL
;
A
#
# COMPACT_ATOMS: atom_id res chain seq x y z
N MET A 1 -10.02 20.38 -2.33
CA MET A 1 -9.49 19.34 -3.23
C MET A 1 -8.05 18.99 -2.90
N LEU A 2 -7.17 19.99 -2.74
CA LEU A 2 -5.76 19.79 -2.32
C LEU A 2 -5.57 18.84 -1.13
N ALA A 3 -6.36 18.95 -0.07
CA ALA A 3 -6.24 18.06 1.08
C ALA A 3 -6.38 16.56 0.74
N LYS A 4 -7.20 16.20 -0.26
CA LYS A 4 -7.36 14.80 -0.73
C LYS A 4 -6.17 14.38 -1.58
N THR A 5 -5.70 15.27 -2.46
CA THR A 5 -4.50 15.07 -3.28
C THR A 5 -3.26 14.85 -2.42
N PHE A 6 -3.05 15.69 -1.40
CA PHE A 6 -1.96 15.52 -0.43
C PHE A 6 -2.10 14.22 0.37
N ALA A 7 -3.33 13.82 0.74
CA ALA A 7 -3.56 12.54 1.40
C ALA A 7 -3.08 11.37 0.52
N GLY A 8 -3.49 11.36 -0.75
CA GLY A 8 -3.12 10.30 -1.69
C GLY A 8 -1.62 10.27 -2.00
N ILE A 9 -0.96 11.43 -2.07
CA ILE A 9 0.49 11.49 -2.30
C ILE A 9 1.23 10.98 -1.06
N LEU A 10 0.98 11.58 0.10
CA LEU A 10 1.73 11.30 1.33
C LEU A 10 1.43 9.93 1.94
N LEU A 11 0.16 9.53 1.98
CA LEU A 11 -0.26 8.27 2.58
C LEU A 11 -0.47 7.16 1.54
N GLY A 12 -0.72 7.50 0.28
CA GLY A 12 -0.84 6.48 -0.78
C GLY A 12 0.50 5.86 -1.14
N LEU A 13 1.60 6.61 -1.12
CA LEU A 13 2.96 6.06 -1.34
C LEU A 13 3.33 4.97 -0.33
N PRO A 14 3.34 5.23 1.00
CA PRO A 14 3.68 4.20 1.98
C PRO A 14 2.68 3.04 1.98
N LEU A 15 1.40 3.29 1.70
CA LEU A 15 0.40 2.23 1.57
C LEU A 15 0.72 1.30 0.40
N THR A 16 1.04 1.86 -0.77
CA THR A 16 1.41 1.08 -1.97
C THR A 16 2.64 0.23 -1.70
N LEU A 17 3.66 0.83 -1.06
CA LEU A 17 4.89 0.13 -0.71
C LEU A 17 4.63 -1.02 0.26
N ALA A 18 3.82 -0.79 1.29
CA ALA A 18 3.45 -1.81 2.27
C ALA A 18 2.70 -2.96 1.60
N LEU A 19 1.71 -2.67 0.74
CA LEU A 19 0.94 -3.68 0.02
C LEU A 19 1.83 -4.54 -0.90
N ILE A 20 2.71 -3.90 -1.69
CA ILE A 20 3.65 -4.63 -2.55
C ILE A 20 4.60 -5.49 -1.73
N SER A 21 5.11 -4.96 -0.62
CA SER A 21 6.00 -5.71 0.27
C SER A 21 5.31 -6.93 0.87
N VAL A 22 4.05 -6.79 1.28
CA VAL A 22 3.23 -7.91 1.80
C VAL A 22 3.04 -8.98 0.72
N VAL A 23 2.71 -8.58 -0.52
CA VAL A 23 2.51 -9.52 -1.63
C VAL A 23 3.79 -10.29 -1.94
N ILE A 24 4.94 -9.60 -2.01
CA ILE A 24 6.23 -10.24 -2.27
C ILE A 24 6.59 -11.21 -1.14
N TRP A 25 6.37 -10.81 0.12
CA TRP A 25 6.76 -11.59 1.30
C TRP A 25 5.92 -12.86 1.49
N ILE A 26 4.63 -12.81 1.16
CA ILE A 26 3.73 -13.97 1.26
C ILE A 26 3.92 -14.93 0.08
N TRP A 27 4.51 -14.47 -1.03
CA TRP A 27 4.61 -15.28 -2.24
C TRP A 27 5.54 -16.50 -2.02
N PRO A 28 5.04 -17.74 -2.20
CA PRO A 28 5.83 -18.94 -2.01
C PRO A 28 6.93 -19.03 -3.09
N GLY A 29 8.19 -19.13 -2.67
CA GLY A 29 9.33 -19.14 -3.60
C GLY A 29 9.61 -17.78 -4.24
N SER A 30 9.36 -16.69 -3.50
CA SER A 30 9.75 -15.34 -3.91
C SER A 30 11.21 -15.33 -4.38
N SER A 31 11.39 -14.85 -5.61
CA SER A 31 12.67 -14.72 -6.30
C SER A 31 12.63 -13.43 -7.12
N GLU A 32 13.77 -12.98 -7.65
CA GLU A 32 13.81 -11.76 -8.47
C GLU A 32 12.80 -11.78 -9.63
N ALA A 33 12.51 -12.98 -10.17
CA ALA A 33 11.52 -13.19 -11.22
C ALA A 33 10.08 -12.81 -10.82
N VAL A 34 9.75 -12.86 -9.52
CA VAL A 34 8.42 -12.45 -9.00
C VAL A 34 8.47 -11.02 -8.49
N THR A 35 9.57 -10.63 -7.83
CA THR A 35 9.73 -9.29 -7.27
C THR A 35 9.63 -8.20 -8.33
N LEU A 36 10.31 -8.37 -9.47
CA LEU A 36 10.33 -7.36 -10.54
C LEU A 36 8.93 -7.08 -11.12
N PRO A 37 8.14 -8.07 -11.57
CA PRO A 37 6.76 -7.83 -12.02
C PRO A 37 5.87 -7.19 -10.97
N VAL A 38 5.97 -7.61 -9.71
CA VAL A 38 5.13 -7.06 -8.63
C VAL A 38 5.52 -5.60 -8.32
N MET A 39 6.81 -5.26 -8.39
CA MET A 39 7.26 -3.86 -8.28
C MET A 39 6.77 -2.99 -9.44
N MET A 40 6.62 -3.54 -10.65
CA MET A 40 6.04 -2.79 -11.78
C MET A 40 4.59 -2.40 -11.52
N ALA A 41 3.86 -3.13 -10.68
CA ALA A 41 2.50 -2.77 -10.25
C ALA A 41 2.45 -1.57 -9.27
N PHE A 42 3.59 -1.06 -8.82
CA PHE A 42 3.67 0.07 -7.88
C PHE A 42 2.96 1.32 -8.42
N PHE A 43 3.32 1.77 -9.62
CA PHE A 43 2.74 2.99 -10.17
C PHE A 43 1.23 2.85 -10.45
N PRO A 44 0.75 1.77 -11.11
CA PRO A 44 -0.69 1.56 -11.28
C PRO A 44 -1.46 1.53 -9.96
N LEU A 45 -0.94 0.82 -8.96
CA LEU A 45 -1.58 0.69 -7.66
C LEU A 45 -1.62 2.04 -6.92
N TRP A 46 -0.52 2.79 -6.93
CA TRP A 46 -0.47 4.11 -6.33
C TRP A 46 -1.43 5.10 -7.00
N ILE A 47 -1.50 5.09 -8.33
CA ILE A 47 -2.46 5.91 -9.08
C ILE A 47 -3.90 5.50 -8.75
N GLY A 48 -4.18 4.20 -8.62
CA GLY A 48 -5.48 3.70 -8.17
C GLY A 48 -5.86 4.21 -6.77
N ILE A 49 -4.92 4.16 -5.81
CA ILE A 49 -5.11 4.68 -4.45
C ILE A 49 -5.35 6.21 -4.48
N MET A 50 -4.57 6.93 -5.28
CA MET A 50 -4.74 8.37 -5.51
C MET A 50 -6.13 8.69 -6.06
N GLY A 51 -6.61 7.94 -7.06
CA GLY A 51 -7.96 8.05 -7.58
C GLY A 51 -9.04 7.77 -6.53
N ALA A 52 -8.84 6.73 -5.71
CA ALA A 52 -9.75 6.36 -4.63
C ALA A 52 -9.90 7.48 -3.58
N THR A 53 -8.87 8.31 -3.37
CA THR A 53 -8.97 9.45 -2.42
C THR A 53 -10.06 10.45 -2.80
N TYR A 54 -10.38 10.57 -4.09
CA TYR A 54 -11.43 11.48 -4.58
C TYR A 54 -12.84 10.94 -4.35
N MET A 55 -13.01 9.63 -4.13
CA MET A 55 -14.31 9.04 -3.77
C MET A 55 -14.79 9.48 -2.39
N PHE A 56 -13.89 9.86 -1.47
CA PHE A 56 -14.27 10.33 -0.15
C PHE A 56 -14.89 11.73 -0.21
N ARG A 57 -16.03 11.96 0.47
CA ARG A 57 -16.71 13.26 0.48
C ARG A 57 -15.85 14.40 1.06
N SER A 58 -14.99 14.13 2.05
CA SER A 58 -14.21 15.16 2.76
C SER A 58 -12.72 14.81 2.85
N GLY A 59 -11.84 15.82 2.83
CA GLY A 59 -10.39 15.67 2.99
C GLY A 59 -9.97 14.94 4.28
N PRO A 60 -10.48 15.34 5.47
CA PRO A 60 -10.12 14.67 6.73
C PRO A 60 -10.50 13.19 6.77
N ARG A 61 -11.66 12.81 6.20
CA ARG A 61 -12.04 11.39 6.08
C ARG A 61 -11.08 10.61 5.18
N ALA A 62 -10.63 11.20 4.07
CA ALA A 62 -9.64 10.55 3.21
C ALA A 62 -8.32 10.29 3.96
N TRP A 63 -7.87 11.27 4.73
CA TRP A 63 -6.70 11.12 5.61
C TRP A 63 -6.88 10.03 6.66
N ALA A 64 -8.00 10.04 7.38
CA ALA A 64 -8.28 9.03 8.40
C ALA A 64 -8.32 7.61 7.83
N TRP A 65 -9.02 7.42 6.70
CA TRP A 65 -9.08 6.11 6.04
C TRP A 65 -7.74 5.65 5.49
N LEU A 66 -6.96 6.55 4.88
CA LEU A 66 -5.62 6.22 4.41
C LEU A 66 -4.65 5.91 5.55
N ALA A 67 -4.78 6.60 6.69
CA ALA A 67 -3.98 6.31 7.88
C ALA A 67 -4.32 4.94 8.46
N VAL A 68 -5.61 4.60 8.57
CA VAL A 68 -6.07 3.27 8.99
C VAL A 68 -5.59 2.20 8.01
N ALA A 69 -5.69 2.46 6.70
CA ALA A 69 -5.19 1.54 5.68
C ALA A 69 -3.68 1.31 5.81
N ASN A 70 -2.89 2.37 6.01
CA ASN A 70 -1.45 2.25 6.26
C ASN A 70 -1.16 1.40 7.49
N LEU A 71 -1.80 1.72 8.63
CA LEU A 71 -1.63 0.97 9.86
C LEU A 71 -1.96 -0.51 9.66
N SER A 72 -3.05 -0.82 8.96
CA SER A 72 -3.43 -2.20 8.65
C SER A 72 -2.43 -2.91 7.73
N ALA A 73 -1.90 -2.23 6.71
CA ALA A 73 -0.95 -2.82 5.77
C ALA A 73 0.42 -3.08 6.44
N PHE A 74 0.90 -2.14 7.25
CA PHE A 74 2.12 -2.34 8.04
C PHE A 74 1.94 -3.38 9.14
N ALA A 75 0.78 -3.43 9.80
CA ALA A 75 0.48 -4.49 10.76
C ALA A 75 0.45 -5.87 10.07
N ALA A 76 -0.16 -5.98 8.89
CA ALA A 76 -0.15 -7.21 8.10
C ALA A 76 1.27 -7.63 7.70
N LEU A 77 2.11 -6.67 7.28
CA LEU A 77 3.52 -6.93 6.99
C LEU A 77 4.30 -7.40 8.23
N TRP A 78 4.05 -6.78 9.38
CA TRP A 78 4.67 -7.15 10.64
C TRP A 78 4.29 -8.57 11.06
N VAL A 79 3.00 -8.91 10.98
CA VAL A 79 2.50 -10.27 11.25
C VAL A 79 3.13 -11.26 10.26
N ALA A 80 3.09 -10.97 8.96
CA ALA A 80 3.66 -11.84 7.94
C ALA A 80 5.15 -12.12 8.16
N LYS A 81 5.93 -11.10 8.55
CA LYS A 81 7.35 -11.26 8.91
C LYS A 81 7.58 -12.10 10.16
N HIS A 82 6.63 -12.10 11.09
CA HIS A 82 6.76 -12.84 12.35
C HIS A 82 6.24 -14.28 12.25
N THR A 83 5.23 -14.53 11.42
CA THR A 83 4.57 -15.84 11.30
C THR A 83 5.12 -16.70 10.17
N LEU A 84 5.60 -16.08 9.09
CA LEU A 84 6.12 -16.80 7.94
C LEU A 84 7.65 -16.66 7.90
N PRO A 85 8.39 -17.76 7.63
CA PRO A 85 9.76 -17.65 7.17
C PRO A 85 9.69 -17.05 5.76
N GLY A 86 9.56 -15.73 5.65
CA GLY A 86 9.65 -15.06 4.36
C GLY A 86 11.11 -15.01 3.94
N LEU A 87 11.35 -15.35 2.67
CA LEU A 87 12.66 -15.39 1.99
C LEU A 87 13.80 -16.04 2.79
#